data_AF-A0A535WPL1-F1
#
_entry.id   AF-A0A535WPL1-F1
#
_cell.length_a   1.000
_cell.length_b   1.000
_cell.length_c   1.000
_cell.angle_alpha   90.00
_cell.angle_beta   90.00
_cell.angle_gamma   90.00
#
_symmetry.space_group_name_H-M   'P 1'
#
loop_
_entity.id
_entity.type
_entity.pdbx_description
1 polymer ?
#
loop_
_entity_poly.entity_id
_entity_poly.type
_entity_poly.pdbx_seq_one_letter_code
_entity_poly.pdbx_strand_id
1 'polypeptide(L)'
;MGWLSFLDFLVEPTFINRRNAPRNLRISAKFMGWIVIVLFVLLLIVLSADLPSLLRIGSTGHPGILVLALIGWVLLELAHLLGLFGAWQMTRDDHSGRRLVIQVLALRVVFSLMYNIGRVNLASFVIQVVATLVLYYFVLISRFPDEAPQAAH
;
A
#
# COMPACT_ATOMS: atom_id res chain seq x y z
N MET A 1 6.52 -20.45 6.92
CA MET A 1 5.38 -19.51 7.08
C MET A 1 5.95 -18.13 7.29
N GLY A 2 5.62 -17.16 6.43
CA GLY A 2 6.16 -15.78 6.54
C GLY A 2 5.39 -14.96 7.57
N TRP A 3 6.04 -13.95 8.18
CA TRP A 3 5.50 -13.06 9.22
C TRP A 3 4.16 -12.37 8.87
N LEU A 4 3.82 -12.26 7.58
CA LEU A 4 2.59 -11.62 7.09
C LEU A 4 1.48 -12.61 6.69
N SER A 5 1.57 -13.90 7.07
CA SER A 5 0.57 -14.90 6.68
C SER A 5 -0.83 -14.63 7.22
N PHE A 6 -0.96 -13.90 8.33
CA PHE A 6 -2.27 -13.49 8.86
C PHE A 6 -3.05 -12.55 7.91
N LEU A 7 -2.38 -11.96 6.92
CA LEU A 7 -2.99 -11.12 5.89
C LEU A 7 -3.33 -11.90 4.60
N ASP A 8 -3.17 -13.22 4.57
CA ASP A 8 -3.37 -14.00 3.35
C ASP A 8 -4.82 -13.96 2.84
N PHE A 9 -5.80 -13.78 3.73
CA PHE A 9 -7.20 -13.58 3.35
C PHE A 9 -7.41 -12.29 2.51
N LEU A 10 -6.51 -11.31 2.59
CA LEU A 10 -6.54 -10.10 1.76
C LEU A 10 -5.81 -10.30 0.42
N VAL A 11 -4.98 -11.32 0.31
CA VAL A 11 -4.30 -11.66 -0.95
C VAL A 11 -5.26 -12.42 -1.86
N GLU A 12 -6.08 -13.29 -1.28
CA GLU A 12 -7.14 -14.04 -1.94
C GLU A 12 -8.51 -13.70 -1.34
N PRO A 13 -9.03 -12.49 -1.61
CA PRO A 13 -10.28 -12.03 -1.01
C PRO A 13 -11.49 -12.79 -1.55
N THR A 14 -12.37 -13.22 -0.66
CA THR A 14 -13.65 -13.86 -1.02
C THR A 14 -14.65 -12.90 -1.68
N PHE A 15 -14.44 -11.59 -1.53
CA PHE A 15 -15.32 -10.53 -2.02
C PHE A 15 -14.91 -9.95 -3.38
N ILE A 16 -13.71 -10.29 -3.90
CA ILE A 16 -13.29 -9.91 -5.26
C ILE A 16 -12.93 -11.15 -6.04
N ASN A 17 -13.77 -11.51 -7.01
CA ASN A 17 -13.47 -12.60 -7.91
C ASN A 17 -12.49 -12.14 -9.01
N ARG A 18 -11.18 -12.40 -8.83
CA ARG A 18 -10.14 -12.09 -9.83
C ARG A 18 -10.42 -12.72 -11.20
N ARG A 19 -11.10 -13.88 -11.23
CA ARG A 19 -11.48 -14.57 -12.48
C ARG A 19 -12.60 -13.83 -13.23
N ASN A 20 -13.42 -13.04 -12.53
CA ASN A 20 -14.48 -12.22 -13.11
C ASN A 20 -14.12 -10.72 -13.18
N ALA A 21 -12.84 -10.35 -13.00
CA ALA A 21 -12.41 -8.97 -13.23
C ALA A 21 -12.86 -8.52 -14.64
N PRO A 22 -13.34 -7.26 -14.80
CA PRO A 22 -13.92 -6.79 -16.05
C PRO A 22 -13.01 -7.14 -17.23
N ARG A 23 -13.54 -7.87 -18.23
CA ARG A 23 -12.77 -8.35 -19.40
C ARG A 23 -11.98 -7.24 -20.11
N ASN A 24 -12.45 -5.99 -19.97
CA ASN A 24 -11.89 -4.80 -20.58
C ASN A 24 -10.70 -4.19 -19.80
N LEU A 25 -10.47 -4.59 -18.55
CA LEU A 25 -9.37 -4.11 -17.70
C LEU A 25 -8.27 -5.17 -17.61
N ARG A 26 -7.61 -5.45 -18.74
CA ARG A 26 -6.42 -6.29 -18.79
C ARG A 26 -5.18 -5.46 -18.44
N ILE A 27 -4.83 -5.43 -17.16
CA ILE A 27 -3.66 -4.68 -16.69
C ILE A 27 -2.51 -5.66 -16.41
N SER A 28 -1.38 -5.44 -17.07
CA SER A 28 -0.15 -6.22 -16.83
C SER A 28 0.38 -5.96 -15.41
N ALA A 29 0.72 -7.03 -14.69
CA ALA A 29 1.35 -6.96 -13.37
C ALA A 29 2.68 -6.20 -13.42
N LYS A 30 3.44 -6.35 -14.50
CA LYS A 30 4.69 -5.60 -14.72
C LYS A 30 4.44 -4.10 -14.85
N PHE A 31 3.41 -3.70 -15.62
CA PHE A 31 3.01 -2.30 -15.74
C PHE A 31 2.52 -1.73 -14.41
N MET A 32 1.70 -2.49 -13.66
CA MET A 32 1.30 -2.10 -12.31
C MET A 32 2.48 -2.00 -11.35
N GLY A 33 3.46 -2.91 -11.44
CA GLY A 33 4.68 -2.85 -10.64
C GLY A 33 5.39 -1.50 -10.82
N TRP A 34 5.55 -1.03 -12.06
CA TRP A 34 6.11 0.30 -12.33
C TRP A 34 5.27 1.45 -11.77
N ILE A 35 3.94 1.39 -11.90
CA ILE A 35 3.04 2.39 -11.31
C ILE A 35 3.22 2.43 -9.79
N VAL A 36 3.23 1.27 -9.13
CA VAL A 36 3.40 1.18 -7.68
C VAL A 36 4.77 1.70 -7.26
N ILE A 37 5.84 1.41 -8.01
CA ILE A 37 7.18 1.95 -7.75
C ILE A 37 7.13 3.48 -7.74
N VAL A 38 6.64 4.09 -8.82
CA VAL A 38 6.59 5.56 -8.94
C VAL A 38 5.76 6.17 -7.82
N LEU A 39 4.59 5.61 -7.54
CA LEU A 39 3.73 6.10 -6.46
C LEU A 39 4.40 5.99 -5.09
N PHE A 40 5.07 4.87 -4.79
CA PHE A 40 5.70 4.67 -3.50
C PHE A 40 6.95 5.53 -3.32
N VAL A 41 7.73 5.77 -4.39
CA VAL A 41 8.84 6.76 -4.37
C VAL A 41 8.30 8.16 -4.08
N LEU A 42 7.23 8.59 -4.76
CA LEU A 42 6.63 9.91 -4.52
C LEU A 42 6.11 10.03 -3.08
N LEU A 43 5.47 8.99 -2.57
CA LEU A 43 4.95 8.96 -1.20
C LEU A 43 6.07 9.01 -0.16
N LEU A 44 7.18 8.32 -0.37
CA LEU A 44 8.38 8.43 0.49
C LEU A 44 8.89 9.86 0.52
N ILE A 45 9.07 10.49 -0.64
CA ILE A 45 9.57 11.87 -0.72
C ILE A 45 8.65 12.82 0.05
N VAL A 46 7.34 12.73 -0.19
CA VAL A 46 6.35 13.60 0.48
C VAL A 46 6.30 13.35 1.98
N LEU A 47 6.29 12.08 2.41
CA LEU A 47 6.24 11.72 3.83
C LEU A 47 7.51 12.14 4.57
N SER A 48 8.67 11.93 3.96
CA SER A 48 9.96 12.35 4.52
C SER A 48 10.09 13.87 4.63
N ALA A 49 9.57 14.61 3.64
CA ALA A 49 9.53 16.07 3.67
C ALA A 49 8.61 16.64 4.77
N ASP A 50 7.68 15.85 5.29
CA ASP A 50 6.74 16.24 6.36
C ASP A 50 7.34 16.12 7.77
N LEU A 51 8.53 15.51 7.91
CA LEU A 51 9.20 15.33 9.21
C LEU A 51 9.40 16.64 10.01
N PRO A 52 9.84 17.77 9.42
CA PRO A 52 9.94 19.03 10.16
C PRO A 52 8.59 19.52 10.71
N SER A 53 7.51 19.29 9.95
CA SER A 53 6.14 19.64 10.33
C SER A 53 5.64 18.80 11.51
N LEU A 54 5.96 17.50 11.52
CA LEU A 54 5.71 16.61 12.66
C LEU A 54 6.43 17.06 13.92
N LEU A 55 7.73 17.36 13.82
CA LEU A 55 8.52 17.77 14.98
C LEU A 55 8.02 19.08 15.61
N ARG A 56 7.43 19.97 14.81
CA ARG A 56 6.78 21.20 15.29
C ARG A 56 5.53 20.94 16.15
N ILE A 57 4.83 19.81 15.97
CA ILE A 57 3.71 19.43 16.84
C ILE A 57 4.21 19.12 18.26
N GLY A 58 5.45 18.65 18.39
CA GLY A 58 6.10 18.43 19.68
C GLY A 58 6.29 19.70 20.49
N SER A 59 6.49 20.84 19.83
CA SER A 59 6.69 22.13 20.51
C SER A 59 5.39 22.75 21.05
N THR A 60 4.22 22.15 20.80
CA THR A 60 2.92 22.67 21.27
C THR A 60 2.37 21.96 22.52
N GLY A 61 3.16 21.10 23.18
CA GLY A 61 2.82 20.57 24.51
C GLY A 61 1.98 19.28 24.54
N HIS A 62 1.89 18.53 23.44
CA HIS A 62 1.19 17.24 23.38
C HIS A 62 2.13 16.05 23.05
N PRO A 63 2.99 15.63 23.99
CA PRO A 63 4.04 14.66 23.72
C PRO A 63 3.50 13.27 23.33
N GLY A 64 2.38 12.82 23.89
CA GLY A 64 1.79 11.52 23.54
C GLY A 64 1.28 11.45 22.10
N ILE A 65 0.71 12.55 21.61
CA ILE A 65 0.21 12.68 20.23
C ILE A 65 1.40 12.69 19.26
N LEU A 66 2.50 13.37 19.62
CA LEU A 66 3.74 13.37 18.84
C LEU A 66 4.34 11.96 18.72
N VAL A 67 4.46 11.22 19.82
CA VAL A 67 5.04 9.88 19.82
C VAL A 67 4.25 8.94 18.91
N LEU A 68 2.92 8.98 18.98
CA LEU A 68 2.07 8.18 18.10
C LEU A 68 2.26 8.57 16.62
N ALA A 69 2.36 9.88 16.33
CA ALA A 69 2.62 10.38 14.99
C ALA A 69 3.97 9.89 14.45
N LEU A 70 5.03 9.93 15.28
CA LEU A 70 6.37 9.47 14.91
C LEU A 70 6.41 7.96 14.66
N ILE A 71 5.74 7.17 15.49
CA ILE A 71 5.62 5.72 15.27
C ILE A 71 4.89 5.45 13.94
N GLY A 72 3.77 6.13 13.70
CA GLY A 72 3.03 6.02 12.44
C GLY A 72 3.87 6.42 11.23
N TRP A 73 4.67 7.49 11.35
CA TRP A 73 5.59 7.96 10.31
C TRP A 73 6.66 6.91 9.98
N VAL A 74 7.36 6.38 10.99
CA VAL A 74 8.40 5.34 10.78
C VAL A 74 7.79 4.08 10.15
N LEU A 75 6.63 3.63 10.63
CA LEU A 75 5.97 2.45 10.09
C LEU A 75 5.51 2.65 8.63
N LEU A 76 5.06 3.85 8.28
CA LEU A 76 4.72 4.19 6.90
C LEU A 76 5.95 4.20 5.99
N GLU A 77 7.06 4.81 6.42
CA GLU A 77 8.34 4.79 5.69
C GLU A 77 8.79 3.34 5.41
N LEU A 78 8.79 2.49 6.44
CA LEU A 78 9.11 1.07 6.30
C LEU A 78 8.13 0.35 5.35
N ALA A 79 6.84 0.65 5.44
CA ALA A 79 5.84 0.07 4.55
C ALA A 79 6.08 0.50 3.09
N HIS A 80 6.45 1.74 2.83
CA HIS A 80 6.79 2.18 1.48
C HIS A 80 8.04 1.48 0.95
N LEU A 81 9.09 1.31 1.77
CA LEU A 81 10.27 0.56 1.35
C LEU A 81 9.95 -0.90 1.03
N LEU A 82 9.14 -1.55 1.86
CA LEU A 82 8.67 -2.92 1.61
C LEU A 82 7.83 -2.99 0.33
N GLY A 83 6.91 -2.07 0.12
CA GLY A 83 6.09 -2.09 -1.10
C GLY A 83 6.88 -1.74 -2.36
N LEU A 84 7.94 -0.92 -2.27
CA LEU A 84 8.90 -0.75 -3.37
C LEU A 84 9.58 -2.07 -3.71
N PHE A 85 10.02 -2.81 -2.70
CA PHE A 85 10.64 -4.12 -2.90
C PHE A 85 9.67 -5.12 -3.54
N GLY A 86 8.42 -5.17 -3.07
CA GLY A 86 7.38 -6.01 -3.68
C GLY A 86 7.02 -5.60 -5.10
N ALA A 87 6.96 -4.29 -5.37
CA ALA A 87 6.68 -3.77 -6.71
C ALA A 87 7.84 -4.03 -7.68
N TRP A 88 9.08 -3.96 -7.21
CA TRP A 88 10.27 -4.37 -7.96
C TRP A 88 10.26 -5.88 -8.29
N GLN A 89 9.82 -6.73 -7.36
CA GLN A 89 9.61 -8.15 -7.66
C GLN A 89 8.53 -8.34 -8.74
N MET A 90 7.43 -7.57 -8.69
CA MET A 90 6.41 -7.60 -9.74
C MET A 90 6.94 -7.19 -11.12
N THR A 91 7.91 -6.27 -11.22
CA THR A 91 8.50 -5.91 -12.53
C THR A 91 9.40 -6.99 -13.12
N ARG A 92 9.83 -7.94 -12.29
CA ARG A 92 10.62 -9.13 -12.64
C ARG A 92 9.77 -10.40 -12.79
N ASP A 93 8.44 -10.24 -12.91
CA ASP A 93 7.47 -11.33 -13.08
C ASP A 93 7.43 -12.31 -11.88
N ASP A 94 7.87 -11.87 -10.70
CA ASP A 94 7.78 -12.64 -9.46
C ASP A 94 6.42 -12.45 -8.77
N HIS A 95 5.68 -13.55 -8.64
CA HIS A 95 4.35 -13.60 -8.06
C HIS A 95 4.33 -13.26 -6.57
N SER A 96 5.44 -13.51 -5.86
CA SER A 96 5.57 -13.17 -4.43
C SER A 96 5.53 -11.66 -4.20
N GLY A 97 5.99 -10.87 -5.18
CA GLY A 97 5.95 -9.41 -5.14
C GLY A 97 4.54 -8.86 -5.03
N ARG A 98 3.59 -9.41 -5.81
CA ARG A 98 2.18 -8.99 -5.75
C ARG A 98 1.58 -9.23 -4.37
N ARG A 99 1.86 -10.39 -3.76
CA ARG A 99 1.41 -10.72 -2.40
C ARG A 99 1.96 -9.71 -1.39
N LEU A 100 3.26 -9.40 -1.48
CA LEU A 100 3.90 -8.44 -0.59
C LEU A 100 3.29 -7.04 -0.73
N VAL A 101 3.07 -6.55 -1.96
CA VAL A 101 2.45 -5.23 -2.19
C VAL A 101 1.05 -5.17 -1.59
N ILE A 102 0.22 -6.20 -1.77
CA ILE A 102 -1.13 -6.27 -1.19
C ILE A 102 -1.07 -6.19 0.34
N GLN A 103 -0.20 -7.00 0.97
CA GLN A 103 -0.05 -7.02 2.42
C GLN A 103 0.42 -5.66 2.96
N VAL A 104 1.38 -5.04 2.27
CA VAL A 104 1.86 -3.69 2.58
C VAL A 104 0.75 -2.65 2.45
N LEU A 105 -0.05 -2.68 1.38
CA LEU A 105 -1.16 -1.73 1.20
C LEU A 105 -2.19 -1.85 2.32
N ALA A 106 -2.47 -3.06 2.81
CA ALA A 106 -3.34 -3.27 3.97
C ALA A 106 -2.73 -2.67 5.26
N LEU A 107 -1.46 -2.97 5.54
CA LEU A 107 -0.76 -2.42 6.71
C LEU A 107 -0.69 -0.89 6.68
N ARG A 108 -0.51 -0.30 5.50
CA ARG A 108 -0.48 1.16 5.31
C ARG A 108 -1.75 1.85 5.79
N VAL A 109 -2.92 1.22 5.70
CA VAL A 109 -4.17 1.80 6.24
C VAL A 109 -4.06 1.96 7.75
N VAL A 110 -3.57 0.94 8.45
CA VAL A 110 -3.39 0.97 9.91
C VAL A 110 -2.33 1.99 10.31
N PHE A 111 -1.18 2.01 9.63
CA PHE A 111 -0.10 2.95 9.94
C PHE A 111 -0.50 4.40 9.62
N SER A 112 -1.25 4.61 8.53
CA SER A 112 -1.83 5.91 8.19
C SER A 112 -2.83 6.40 9.25
N LEU A 113 -3.61 5.50 9.86
CA LEU A 113 -4.50 5.88 10.95
C LEU A 113 -3.71 6.39 12.16
N MET A 114 -2.68 5.64 12.58
CA MET A 114 -1.80 6.06 13.69
C MET A 114 -1.17 7.44 13.41
N TYR A 115 -0.64 7.61 12.19
CA TYR A 115 -0.04 8.85 11.73
C TYR A 115 -1.02 10.05 11.79
N ASN A 116 -2.21 9.89 11.23
CA ASN A 116 -3.17 10.97 11.10
C ASN A 116 -3.88 11.29 12.43
N ILE A 117 -4.05 10.32 13.34
CA ILE A 117 -4.47 10.58 14.73
C ILE A 117 -3.42 11.47 15.39
N GLY A 118 -2.14 11.12 15.24
CA GLY A 118 -1.01 11.90 15.75
C GLY A 118 -0.92 13.33 15.17
N ARG A 119 -1.54 13.60 14.02
CA ARG A 119 -1.59 14.93 13.41
C ARG A 119 -2.92 15.66 13.57
N VAL A 120 -3.92 15.02 14.20
CA VAL A 120 -5.30 15.53 14.27
C VAL A 120 -5.82 15.89 12.86
N ASN A 121 -5.53 15.03 11.87
CA ASN A 121 -5.88 15.27 10.46
C ASN A 121 -6.63 14.07 9.85
N LEU A 122 -7.84 13.83 10.33
CA LEU A 122 -8.69 12.73 9.86
C LEU A 122 -9.24 12.94 8.45
N ALA A 123 -9.34 14.18 7.97
CA ALA A 123 -9.79 14.45 6.60
C ALA A 123 -8.79 13.91 5.56
N SER A 124 -7.49 14.15 5.77
CA SER A 124 -6.45 13.59 4.90
C SER A 124 -6.37 12.06 5.00
N PHE A 125 -6.67 11.47 6.15
CA PHE A 125 -6.74 10.01 6.30
C PHE A 125 -7.76 9.37 5.35
N VAL A 126 -8.98 9.90 5.25
CA VAL A 126 -10.02 9.33 4.38
C VAL A 126 -9.56 9.30 2.92
N ILE A 127 -8.97 10.39 2.44
CA ILE A 127 -8.45 10.48 1.06
C ILE A 127 -7.33 9.45 0.83
N GLN A 128 -6.41 9.30 1.79
CA GLN A 128 -5.31 8.32 1.72
C GLN A 128 -5.83 6.88 1.70
N VAL A 129 -6.85 6.56 2.49
CA VAL A 129 -7.46 5.24 2.51
C VAL A 129 -8.13 4.93 1.18
N VAL A 130 -8.92 5.86 0.64
CA VAL A 130 -9.58 5.67 -0.67
C VAL A 130 -8.53 5.43 -1.76
N ALA A 131 -7.47 6.25 -1.82
CA ALA A 131 -6.40 6.07 -2.80
C ALA A 131 -5.69 4.71 -2.64
N THR A 132 -5.47 4.28 -1.40
CA THR A 132 -4.83 2.99 -1.09
C THR A 132 -5.72 1.80 -1.48
N LEU A 133 -7.04 1.89 -1.27
CA LEU A 133 -8.00 0.86 -1.67
C LEU A 133 -8.11 0.76 -3.19
N VAL A 134 -8.09 1.90 -3.90
CA VAL A 134 -8.07 1.92 -5.36
C VAL A 134 -6.80 1.24 -5.87
N LEU A 135 -5.64 1.57 -5.32
CA LEU A 135 -4.37 0.94 -5.71
C LEU A 135 -4.36 -0.56 -5.38
N TYR A 136 -4.88 -0.94 -4.20
CA TYR A 136 -5.05 -2.33 -3.79
C TYR A 136 -5.89 -3.11 -4.80
N TYR A 137 -7.03 -2.55 -5.22
CA TYR A 137 -7.89 -3.17 -6.23
C TYR A 137 -7.14 -3.40 -7.55
N PHE A 138 -6.44 -2.39 -8.06
CA PHE A 138 -5.69 -2.51 -9.31
C PHE A 138 -4.54 -3.52 -9.25
N VAL A 139 -3.80 -3.56 -8.13
CA VAL A 139 -2.74 -4.55 -7.92
C VAL A 139 -3.33 -5.96 -7.83
N LEU A 140 -4.47 -6.11 -7.15
CA LEU A 140 -5.16 -7.40 -6.98
C LEU A 140 -5.61 -7.98 -8.32
N ILE A 141 -6.17 -7.16 -9.22
CA ILE A 141 -6.64 -7.62 -10.53
C ILE A 141 -5.52 -7.73 -11.58
N SER A 142 -4.32 -7.21 -11.29
CA SER A 142 -3.19 -7.25 -12.21
C SER A 142 -2.72 -8.67 -12.48
N ARG A 143 -2.34 -8.93 -13.75
CA ARG A 143 -2.05 -10.29 -14.23
C ARG A 143 -0.64 -10.47 -14.74
N PHE A 144 -0.06 -11.62 -14.41
CA PHE A 144 1.22 -12.04 -14.96
C PHE A 144 1.02 -12.73 -16.34
N PRO A 145 2.03 -12.72 -17.23
CA PRO A 145 1.91 -13.26 -18.59
C PRO A 145 1.54 -14.75 -18.65
N ASP A 146 1.90 -15.48 -17.61
CA ASP A 146 1.76 -16.92 -17.39
C ASP A 146 0.42 -17.30 -16.72
N GLU A 147 -0.37 -16.33 -16.28
CA GLU A 147 -1.75 -16.56 -15.82
C GLU A 147 -2.69 -16.73 -17.03
N ALA A 148 -3.35 -17.90 -17.13
CA ALA A 148 -4.19 -18.26 -18.27
C ALA A 148 -5.21 -17.15 -18.64
N PRO A 149 -5.48 -16.93 -19.95
CA PRO A 149 -6.58 -16.07 -20.37
C PRO A 149 -7.87 -16.55 -19.71
N GLN A 150 -8.76 -15.62 -19.34
CA GLN A 150 -10.13 -15.99 -18.96
C GLN A 150 -10.67 -16.91 -20.05
N ALA A 151 -10.85 -18.19 -19.72
CA ALA A 151 -11.53 -19.11 -20.61
C ALA A 151 -12.85 -18.45 -21.03
N ALA A 152 -13.01 -18.29 -22.33
CA ALA A 152 -14.24 -17.81 -22.93
C ALA A 152 -15.30 -18.89 -22.69
N HIS A 153 -15.97 -18.81 -21.55
CA HIS A 153 -17.34 -19.27 -21.40
C HIS A 153 -18.26 -18.08 -21.61
#